data_AF-A0A955C633-F1
#
_entry.id   AF-A0A955C633-F1
#
_cell.length_a   1.000
_cell.length_b   1.000
_cell.length_c   1.000
_cell.angle_alpha   90.00
_cell.angle_beta   90.00
_cell.angle_gamma   90.00
#
_symmetry.space_group_name_H-M   'P 1'
#
loop_
_entity.id
_entity.type
_entity.pdbx_description
1 polymer ?
#
loop_
_entity_poly.entity_id
_entity_poly.type
_entity_poly.pdbx_seq_one_letter_code
_entity_poly.pdbx_strand_id
1 'polypeptide(L)' 'MRYQEYRDRIERALRRQPAGMTWSELRETLDLPYERPCPNWTKRLEAEIGLARVRGAGRALVWKCAAAARNGKRKDRI' A
#
# COMPACT_ATOMS: atom_id res chain seq x y z
N MET A 1 7.27 -1.36 14.54
CA MET A 1 6.23 -2.01 13.69
C MET A 1 6.80 -3.29 13.09
N ARG A 2 6.02 -4.37 12.98
CA ARG A 2 6.42 -5.62 12.30
C ARG A 2 6.04 -5.56 10.82
N TYR A 3 6.73 -6.34 9.97
CA TYR A 3 6.44 -6.39 8.53
C TYR A 3 4.97 -6.73 8.22
N GLN A 4 4.37 -7.69 8.93
CA GLN A 4 2.98 -8.09 8.71
C GLN A 4 2.01 -6.92 8.93
N GLU A 5 2.20 -6.17 10.02
CA GLU A 5 1.38 -5.00 10.33
C GLU A 5 1.58 -3.88 9.31
N TYR A 6 2.82 -3.64 8.89
CA TYR A 6 3.14 -2.68 7.83
C TYR A 6 2.45 -3.04 6.51
N ARG A 7 2.55 -4.31 6.10
CA ARG A 7 1.90 -4.85 4.91
C ARG A 7 0.40 -4.69 4.97
N ASP A 8 -0.24 -5.10 6.06
CA ASP A 8 -1.70 -5.08 6.19
C ASP A 8 -2.23 -3.64 6.18
N ARG A 9 -1.52 -2.71 6.81
CA ARG A 9 -1.86 -1.27 6.78
C ARG A 9 -1.77 -0.70 5.37
N ILE A 10 -0.67 -0.94 4.66
CA ILE A 10 -0.48 -0.46 3.28
C ILE A 10 -1.50 -1.09 2.33
N GLU A 11 -1.70 -2.41 2.40
CA GLU A 11 -2.64 -3.13 1.55
C GLU A 11 -4.06 -2.56 1.73
N ARG A 12 -4.50 -2.36 2.97
CA ARG A 12 -5.80 -1.76 3.27
C ARG A 12 -5.93 -0.33 2.73
N ALA A 13 -4.90 0.50 2.87
CA ALA A 13 -4.93 1.87 2.36
C ALA A 13 -5.02 1.90 0.83
N LEU A 14 -4.15 1.14 0.15
CA LEU A 14 -4.12 1.06 -1.31
C LEU A 14 -5.38 0.41 -1.90
N ARG A 15 -6.02 -0.50 -1.19
CA ARG A 15 -7.32 -1.07 -1.59
C ARG A 15 -8.47 -0.08 -1.50
N ARG A 16 -8.43 0.86 -0.54
CA ARG A 16 -9.42 1.93 -0.42
C ARG A 16 -9.23 3.02 -1.46
N GLN A 17 -8.00 3.22 -1.92
CA GLN A 17 -7.66 4.22 -2.94
C GLN A 17 -7.17 3.53 -4.24
N PRO A 18 -8.08 3.15 -5.16
CA PRO A 18 -7.71 2.48 -6.41
C PRO A 18 -6.86 3.35 -7.35
N ALA A 19 -6.90 4.68 -7.19
CA ALA A 19 -6.00 5.59 -7.90
C ALA A 19 -4.52 5.42 -7.48
N GLY A 20 -4.27 4.71 -6.38
CA GLY A 20 -2.97 4.58 -5.73
C GLY A 20 -2.66 5.77 -4.82
N MET A 21 -1.59 5.62 -4.04
CA MET A 21 -1.06 6.66 -3.15
C MET A 21 0.46 6.71 -3.27
N THR A 22 1.04 7.88 -3.13
CA THR A 22 2.50 8.03 -2.98
C THR A 22 2.96 7.53 -1.62
N TRP A 23 4.27 7.30 -1.46
CA TRP A 23 4.84 6.94 -0.17
C TRP A 23 4.55 7.98 0.91
N SER A 24 4.63 9.27 0.59
CA SER A 24 4.36 10.36 1.54
C SER A 24 2.91 10.32 2.01
N GLU A 25 1.96 10.17 1.08
CA GLU A 25 0.54 10.05 1.43
C GLU A 25 0.25 8.81 2.28
N LEU A 26 0.87 7.67 1.95
CA LEU A 26 0.76 6.45 2.77
C LEU A 26 1.33 6.67 4.17
N ARG A 27 2.50 7.32 4.28
CA ARG A 27 3.17 7.62 5.53
C ARG A 27 2.30 8.53 6.41
N GLU A 28 1.78 9.60 5.85
CA GLU A 28 0.93 10.58 6.57
C GLU A 28 -0.40 9.95 6.97
N THR A 29 -1.06 9.22 6.06
CA THR A 29 -2.36 8.60 6.34
C THR A 29 -2.28 7.47 7.37
N LEU A 30 -1.19 6.71 7.36
CA LEU A 30 -1.00 5.55 8.24
C LEU A 30 -0.13 5.87 9.47
N ASP A 31 0.29 7.13 9.63
CA ASP A 31 1.21 7.62 10.65
C ASP A 31 2.44 6.70 10.80
N LEU A 32 3.12 6.44 9.67
CA LEU A 32 4.27 5.53 9.67
C LEU A 32 5.50 6.24 10.26
N PRO A 33 6.22 5.61 11.21
CA PRO A 33 7.39 6.21 11.85
C PRO A 33 8.65 6.21 10.96
N TYR A 34 8.51 5.89 9.67
CA TYR A 34 9.61 5.71 8.75
C TYR A 34 9.67 6.87 7.77
N GLU A 35 10.86 7.46 7.60
CA GLU A 35 11.05 8.52 6.61
C GLU A 35 10.96 7.99 5.18
N ARG A 36 11.52 6.79 4.94
CA ARG A 36 11.62 6.15 3.62
C ARG A 36 11.13 4.70 3.70
N PRO A 37 10.59 4.14 2.62
CA PRO A 37 10.13 2.75 2.61
C PRO A 37 11.35 1.82 2.63
N CYS A 38 11.32 0.80 3.50
CA CYS A 38 12.40 -0.18 3.57
C CYS A 38 12.45 -1.02 2.27
N PRO A 39 13.58 -1.06 1.52
CA PRO A 39 13.66 -1.75 0.23
C PRO A 39 13.31 -3.23 0.30
N ASN A 40 13.72 -3.92 1.37
CA ASN A 40 13.41 -5.33 1.57
C ASN A 40 11.90 -5.57 1.75
N TRP A 41 11.21 -4.69 2.47
CA TRP A 41 9.77 -4.80 2.66
C TRP A 41 9.04 -4.44 1.38
N THR A 42 9.46 -3.40 0.67
CA THR A 42 8.89 -3.04 -0.64
C THR A 42 8.93 -4.21 -1.61
N LYS A 43 10.09 -4.89 -1.77
CA LYS A 43 10.20 -6.08 -2.61
C LYS A 43 9.24 -7.20 -2.20
N ARG A 44 9.07 -7.41 -0.90
CA ARG A 44 8.12 -8.40 -0.39
C ARG A 44 6.67 -7.99 -0.67
N LEU A 45 6.33 -6.71 -0.56
CA LEU A 45 5.00 -6.21 -0.94
C LEU A 45 4.72 -6.40 -2.44
N GLU A 46 5.72 -6.15 -3.29
CA GLU A 46 5.62 -6.38 -4.73
C GLU A 46 5.29 -7.86 -5.01
N ALA A 47 5.95 -8.79 -4.32
CA ALA A 47 5.71 -10.23 -4.46
C ALA A 47 4.42 -10.73 -3.80
N GLU A 48 4.09 -10.25 -2.60
CA GLU A 48 3.00 -10.81 -1.77
C GLU A 48 1.64 -10.19 -2.08
N ILE A 49 1.57 -8.86 -2.26
CA ILE A 49 0.30 -8.13 -2.48
C ILE A 49 0.20 -7.53 -3.90
N GLY A 50 1.15 -7.86 -4.78
CA GLY A 50 1.19 -7.33 -6.14
C GLY A 50 1.32 -5.81 -6.15
N LEU A 51 2.11 -5.25 -5.22
CA LEU A 51 2.36 -3.83 -5.19
C LEU A 51 3.04 -3.39 -6.50
N ALA A 52 2.46 -2.41 -7.19
CA ALA A 52 3.01 -1.80 -8.39
C ALA A 52 3.39 -0.35 -8.07
N ARG A 53 4.60 0.05 -8.48
CA ARG A 53 5.07 1.43 -8.39
C ARG A 53 5.03 2.04 -9.78
N VAL A 54 4.08 2.94 -10.02
CA VAL A 54 3.92 3.65 -11.29
C VAL A 54 4.35 5.10 -11.15
N ARG A 55 4.83 5.71 -12.23
CA ARG A 55 5.10 7.16 -12.23
C ARG A 55 3.78 7.90 -12.07
N GLY A 56 3.70 8.75 -11.06
CA GLY A 56 2.56 9.64 -10.85
C GLY A 56 2.61 10.88 -11.74
N ALA A 57 1.73 11.83 -11.47
CA ALA A 57 1.71 13.15 -12.13
C ALA A 57 2.95 14.02 -11.83
N GLY A 58 3.87 13.56 -10.99
CA GLY A 58 5.09 14.28 -10.63
C GLY A 58 6.29 13.35 -10.44
N ARG A 59 7.26 13.79 -9.64
CA ARG A 59 8.49 13.02 -9.36
C ARG A 59 8.26 11.84 -8.41
N ALA A 60 7.13 11.80 -7.73
CA ALA A 60 6.79 10.74 -6.80
C ALA A 60 6.24 9.50 -7.52
N LEU A 61 6.65 8.33 -7.05
CA LEU A 61 6.07 7.06 -7.46
C LEU A 61 4.75 6.84 -6.72
N VAL A 62 3.71 6.56 -7.47
CA VAL A 62 2.40 6.17 -6.94
C VAL A 62 2.40 4.66 -6.76
N TRP A 63 2.10 4.24 -5.55
CA TRP A 63 1.97 2.86 -5.14
C TRP A 63 0.52 2.44 -5.39
N LYS A 64 0.35 1.33 -6.09
CA LYS A 64 -0.95 0.72 -6.40
C LYS A 64 -0.92 -0.72 -5.98
N CYS A 65 -2.00 -1.21 -5.40
CA CYS A 65 -2.15 -2.63 -5.16
C CYS A 65 -2.85 -3.24 -6.38
N ALA A 66 -2.29 -4.28 -6.98
CA ALA A 66 -2.91 -4.99 -8.10
C ALA A 66 -4.14 -5.82 -7.71
N ALA A 67 -4.67 -5.65 -6.49
CA ALA A 67 -5.70 -6.50 -5.93
C ALA A 67 -7.10 -6.23 -6.50
N ALA A 68 -7.33 -6.67 -7.74
CA ALA A 68 -8.66 -7.03 -8.23
C ALA A 68 -8.96 -8.55 -8.13
N ALA A 69 -7.99 -9.41 -7.80
CA ALA A 69 -8.16 -10.86 -7.99
C ALA A 69 -8.04 -11.77 -6.74
N ARG A 70 -8.13 -11.25 -5.50
CA ARG A 70 -8.23 -12.13 -4.30
C ARG A 70 -9.34 -11.67 -3.34
N ASN A 71 -10.55 -12.11 -3.70
CA ASN A 71 -11.73 -12.50 -2.92
C ASN A 71 -11.80 -12.12 -1.42
N GLY A 72 -12.92 -11.48 -1.02
CA GLY A 72 -13.66 -11.93 0.18
C GLY A 72 -13.95 -10.91 1.29
N LYS A 73 -15.21 -10.43 1.31
CA LYS A 73 -16.00 -9.89 2.44
C LYS A 73 -15.76 -8.44 2.87
N ARG A 74 -16.45 -7.54 2.16
CA ARG A 74 -17.21 -6.46 2.82
C ARG A 74 -18.10 -7.09 3.89
N LYS A 75 -18.02 -6.59 5.12
CA LYS A 75 -19.02 -6.80 6.15
C LYS A 75 -19.62 -5.43 6.46
N ASP A 76 -20.41 -4.93 5.52
CA ASP A 76 -21.42 -3.92 5.81
C ASP A 76 -22.57 -4.64 6.54
N ARG A 77 -22.74 -4.31 7.82
CA ARG A 77 -23.87 -4.68 8.71
C ARG A 77 -23.61 -3.88 10.00
N ILE A 78 -24.51 -3.07 10.56
CA ILE A 78 -25.98 -2.94 10.52
C ILE A 78 -26.29 -1.44 10.63
#